data_AF-A0A9D5VWE1-F1
#
_entry.id   AF-A0A9D5VWE1-F1
#
_cell.length_a   1.000
_cell.length_b   1.000
_cell.length_c   1.000
_cell.angle_alpha   90.00
_cell.angle_beta   90.00
_cell.angle_gamma   90.00
#
_symmetry.space_group_name_H-M   'P 1'
#
loop_
_entity.id
_entity.type
_entity.pdbx_description
1 polymer ?
#
loop_
_entity_poly.entity_id
_entity_poly.type
_entity_poly.pdbx_seq_one_letter_code
_entity_poly.pdbx_strand_id
1 'polypeptide(L)'
;MRYLIETKCDGVAKKFNDVINQRDAATRWRNEKPSLEALLTIADKFNCSLDWLITGKEHEIFINDELNKEIKQVCLDIKEIMELNDEVIVLMLKNYLESLKIISRRNFINKPFSQK
;
A
#
# COMPACT_ATOMS: atom_id res chain seq x y z
N MET A 1 -3.84 33.24 26.57
CA MET A 1 -3.39 32.63 25.30
C MET A 1 -4.48 31.69 24.83
N ARG A 2 -5.17 32.07 23.75
CA ARG A 2 -6.49 31.58 23.36
C ARG A 2 -6.42 30.95 21.97
N TYR A 3 -5.66 29.86 21.80
CA TYR A 3 -5.58 29.15 20.52
C TYR A 3 -5.29 27.67 20.75
N LEU A 4 -6.35 26.89 20.97
CA LEU A 4 -6.42 25.43 20.73
C LEU A 4 -7.89 24.91 20.71
N ILE A 5 -8.90 25.80 20.67
CA ILE A 5 -10.30 25.40 20.86
C ILE A 5 -11.22 25.75 19.67
N GLU A 6 -10.85 26.66 18.76
CA GLU A 6 -11.82 27.18 17.78
C GLU A 6 -11.61 26.79 16.31
N THR A 7 -10.59 26.02 15.96
CA THR A 7 -10.43 25.59 14.56
C THR A 7 -10.39 24.07 14.43
N LYS A 8 -11.56 23.52 14.06
CA LYS A 8 -11.78 22.18 13.48
C LYS A 8 -11.30 20.97 14.31
N CYS A 9 -11.48 20.99 15.63
CA CYS A 9 -11.35 19.77 16.44
C CYS A 9 -12.39 18.69 16.09
N ASP A 10 -13.49 19.03 15.41
CA ASP A 10 -14.57 18.06 15.13
C ASP A 10 -14.15 16.92 14.18
N GLY A 11 -13.21 17.15 13.26
CA GLY A 11 -12.74 16.12 12.32
C GLY A 11 -11.73 15.15 12.94
N VAL A 12 -10.81 15.70 13.74
CA VAL A 12 -9.75 14.93 14.43
C VAL A 12 -10.36 14.15 15.59
N ALA A 13 -11.22 14.77 16.41
CA ALA A 13 -11.92 14.08 17.50
C ALA A 13 -12.81 12.93 16.99
N LYS A 14 -13.40 13.05 15.79
CA LYS A 14 -14.24 12.00 15.21
C LYS A 14 -13.43 10.80 14.72
N LYS A 15 -12.33 11.00 13.97
CA LYS A 15 -11.40 9.92 13.59
C LYS A 15 -10.70 9.31 14.82
N PHE A 16 -10.39 10.11 15.82
CA PHE A 16 -9.81 9.65 17.07
C PHE A 16 -10.82 8.87 17.91
N ASN A 17 -12.10 9.27 17.97
CA ASN A 17 -13.17 8.48 18.62
C ASN A 17 -13.48 7.17 17.89
N ASP A 18 -13.39 7.15 16.56
CA ASP A 18 -13.67 5.94 15.77
C ASP A 18 -12.60 4.86 16.00
N VAL A 19 -11.35 5.28 16.30
CA VAL A 19 -10.21 4.37 16.52
C VAL A 19 -9.96 4.11 18.01
N ILE A 20 -10.17 5.11 18.85
CA ILE A 20 -10.21 4.97 20.31
C ILE A 20 -11.67 4.73 20.69
N ASN A 21 -12.09 3.46 20.64
CA ASN A 21 -13.34 2.95 21.21
C ASN A 21 -13.42 3.09 22.76
N GLN A 22 -12.92 4.19 23.29
CA GLN A 22 -13.10 4.64 24.67
C GLN A 22 -13.75 6.01 24.58
N ARG A 23 -15.07 6.03 24.45
CA ARG A 23 -15.89 7.26 24.57
C ARG A 23 -15.50 8.09 25.80
N ASP A 24 -14.97 7.43 26.83
CA ASP A 24 -14.47 8.04 28.05
C ASP A 24 -13.17 8.83 27.85
N ALA A 25 -12.25 8.40 26.98
CA ALA A 25 -10.96 9.09 26.79
C ALA A 25 -11.12 10.44 26.08
N ALA A 26 -11.89 10.48 24.98
CA ALA A 26 -12.16 11.74 24.28
C ALA A 26 -12.99 12.72 25.13
N THR A 27 -13.93 12.21 25.93
CA THR A 27 -14.74 13.02 26.86
C THR A 27 -13.91 13.52 28.05
N ARG A 28 -13.00 12.70 28.58
CA ARG A 28 -12.04 13.10 29.62
C ARG A 28 -11.10 14.17 29.11
N TRP A 29 -10.56 14.02 27.91
CA TRP A 29 -9.60 14.98 27.36
C TRP A 29 -10.20 16.33 26.96
N ARG A 30 -11.53 16.37 26.81
CA ARG A 30 -12.28 17.61 26.65
C ARG A 30 -12.34 18.43 27.94
N ASN A 31 -12.35 17.74 29.10
CA ASN A 31 -12.49 18.36 30.42
C ASN A 31 -11.14 18.49 31.15
N GLU A 32 -10.15 17.67 30.80
CA GLU A 32 -8.83 17.58 31.40
C GLU A 32 -7.78 17.49 30.30
N LYS A 33 -6.68 18.24 30.39
CA LYS A 33 -5.65 18.20 29.34
C LYS A 33 -4.89 16.87 29.44
N PRO A 34 -4.68 16.13 28.33
CA PRO A 34 -3.87 14.92 28.36
C PRO A 34 -2.42 15.24 28.76
N SER A 35 -1.79 14.31 29.47
CA SER A 35 -0.36 14.41 29.78
C SER A 35 0.49 14.19 28.52
N LEU A 36 1.70 14.73 28.53
CA LEU A 36 2.67 14.54 27.44
C LEU A 36 2.96 13.04 27.20
N GLU A 37 3.10 12.26 28.28
CA GLU A 37 3.33 10.82 28.21
C GLU A 37 2.18 10.07 27.52
N ALA A 38 0.93 10.47 27.78
CA ALA A 38 -0.23 9.89 27.11
C ALA A 38 -0.24 10.20 25.60
N LEU A 39 0.13 11.44 25.22
CA LEU A 39 0.24 11.82 23.81
C LEU A 39 1.36 11.08 23.09
N LEU A 40 2.52 10.91 23.73
CA LEU A 40 3.64 10.12 23.19
C LEU A 40 3.24 8.65 22.98
N THR A 41 2.61 8.04 23.97
CA THR A 41 2.12 6.65 23.89
C THR A 41 1.18 6.46 22.68
N ILE A 42 0.39 7.48 22.38
CA ILE A 42 -0.58 7.45 21.29
C ILE A 42 0.11 7.71 19.95
N ALA A 43 1.04 8.66 19.88
CA ALA A 43 1.89 8.89 18.72
C ALA A 43 2.63 7.59 18.33
N ASP A 44 3.24 6.91 19.29
CA ASP A 44 3.94 5.63 19.08
C ASP A 44 2.97 4.53 18.63
N LYS A 45 1.80 4.41 19.27
CA LYS A 45 0.79 3.41 18.91
C LYS A 45 0.26 3.58 17.47
N PHE A 46 0.15 4.83 17.01
CA PHE A 46 -0.31 5.15 15.66
C PHE A 46 0.82 5.37 14.66
N ASN A 47 2.07 5.18 15.10
CA ASN A 47 3.28 5.42 14.30
C ASN A 47 3.24 6.77 13.57
N CYS A 48 2.81 7.82 14.28
CA CYS A 48 2.72 9.18 13.75
C CYS A 48 3.53 10.14 14.61
N SER A 49 3.95 11.28 14.05
CA SER A 49 4.69 12.26 14.84
C SER A 49 3.76 12.96 15.85
N LEU A 50 4.32 13.32 17.01
CA LEU A 50 3.60 14.11 18.01
C LEU A 50 3.13 15.46 17.43
N ASP A 51 3.94 16.06 16.57
CA ASP A 51 3.60 17.30 15.87
C ASP A 51 2.38 17.11 14.96
N TRP A 52 2.31 16.01 14.20
CA TRP A 52 1.13 15.68 13.40
C TRP A 52 -0.09 15.43 14.29
N LEU A 53 0.08 14.71 15.40
CA LEU A 53 -1.00 14.39 16.34
C LEU A 53 -1.63 15.66 16.96
N ILE A 54 -0.81 16.66 17.28
CA ILE A 54 -1.26 17.90 17.92
C ILE A 54 -1.77 18.92 16.90
N THR A 55 -1.04 19.09 15.79
CA THR A 55 -1.32 20.19 14.84
C THR A 55 -2.24 19.77 13.71
N GLY A 56 -2.38 18.47 13.45
CA GLY A 56 -3.08 17.93 12.28
C GLY A 56 -2.44 18.33 10.95
N LYS A 57 -1.24 18.94 10.98
CA LYS A 57 -0.50 19.32 9.79
C LYS A 57 0.38 18.14 9.39
N GLU A 58 0.28 17.73 8.13
CA GLU A 58 1.26 16.85 7.53
C GLU A 58 2.62 17.58 7.55
N HIS A 59 3.67 16.89 8.00
CA HIS A 59 5.00 17.33 7.64
C HIS A 59 5.07 17.29 6.13
N GLU A 60 5.28 18.44 5.49
CA GLU A 60 5.69 18.46 4.10
C GLU A 60 6.96 17.60 4.03
N ILE A 61 6.83 16.41 3.44
CA ILE A 61 7.99 15.60 3.10
C ILE A 61 8.69 16.44 2.03
N PHE A 62 9.75 17.13 2.43
CA PHE A 62 10.67 17.77 1.48
C PHE A 62 11.38 16.64 0.74
N ILE A 63 10.71 16.06 -0.24
CA ILE A 63 11.36 15.17 -1.19
C ILE A 63 12.30 16.07 -1.96
N ASN A 64 13.60 15.99 -1.67
CA ASN A 64 14.58 16.70 -2.47
C ASN A 64 14.51 16.18 -3.91
N ASP A 65 14.80 17.05 -4.88
CA ASP A 65 14.68 16.69 -6.31
C ASP A 65 15.54 15.48 -6.70
N GLU A 66 16.57 15.18 -5.92
CA GLU A 66 17.47 14.03 -6.10
C GLU A 66 16.78 12.71 -5.74
N LEU A 67 16.13 12.62 -4.58
CA LEU A 67 15.35 11.45 -4.17
C LEU A 67 14.17 11.20 -5.11
N ASN A 68 13.53 12.27 -5.62
CA ASN A 68 12.49 12.15 -6.64
C ASN A 68 13.01 11.51 -7.95
N LYS A 69 14.24 11.84 -8.36
CA LYS A 69 14.87 11.23 -9.54
C LYS A 69 15.17 9.76 -9.30
N GLU A 70 15.71 9.40 -8.14
CA GLU A 70 15.99 8.01 -7.77
C GLU A 70 14.73 7.15 -7.75
N ILE A 71 13.66 7.63 -7.08
CA ILE A 71 12.36 6.94 -7.05
C ILE A 71 11.82 6.74 -8.47
N LYS A 72 11.90 7.79 -9.30
CA LYS A 72 11.43 7.72 -10.69
C LYS A 72 12.22 6.70 -11.50
N GLN A 73 13.54 6.63 -11.31
CA GLN A 73 14.37 5.65 -12.00
C GLN A 73 14.02 4.23 -11.58
N VAL A 74 13.89 3.97 -10.28
CA VAL A 74 13.48 2.65 -9.77
C VAL A 74 12.12 2.22 -10.33
N CYS A 75 11.16 3.13 -10.43
CA CYS A 75 9.86 2.84 -11.04
C CYS A 75 9.96 2.47 -12.53
N LEU A 76 10.89 3.09 -13.28
CA LEU A 76 11.13 2.74 -14.68
C LEU A 76 11.76 1.35 -14.80
N ASP A 77 12.75 1.04 -13.97
CA ASP A 77 13.44 -0.25 -13.98
C ASP A 77 12.47 -1.40 -13.63
N ILE A 78 11.60 -1.20 -12.62
CA ILE A 78 10.55 -2.18 -12.28
C ILE A 78 9.62 -2.45 -13.45
N LYS A 79 9.23 -1.40 -14.19
CA LYS A 79 8.33 -1.53 -15.33
C LYS A 79 8.96 -2.35 -16.45
N GLU A 80 10.22 -2.11 -16.78
CA GLU A 80 10.95 -2.86 -17.81
C GLU A 80 11.06 -4.35 -17.43
N ILE A 81 11.37 -4.66 -16.17
CA ILE A 81 11.44 -6.04 -15.67
C ILE A 81 10.09 -6.75 -15.83
N MET A 82 8.98 -6.06 -15.53
CA MET A 82 7.64 -6.62 -15.69
C MET A 82 7.31 -6.93 -17.15
N GLU A 83 7.61 -6.01 -18.07
CA GLU A 83 7.35 -6.19 -19.50
C GLU A 83 8.16 -7.35 -20.10
N LEU A 84 9.45 -7.46 -19.74
CA LEU A 84 10.30 -8.57 -20.17
C LEU A 84 9.81 -9.93 -19.66
N ASN A 85 9.35 -9.99 -18.41
CA ASN A 85 8.83 -11.24 -17.84
C ASN A 85 7.58 -11.72 -18.60
N ASP A 86 6.67 -10.82 -18.96
CA ASP A 86 5.47 -11.17 -19.73
C ASP A 86 5.82 -11.72 -21.11
N GLU A 87 6.77 -11.11 -21.83
CA GLU A 87 7.22 -11.60 -23.14
C GLU A 87 7.84 -13.00 -23.06
N VAL A 88 8.69 -13.23 -22.07
CA VAL A 88 9.35 -14.52 -21.84
C VAL A 88 8.31 -15.61 -21.53
N ILE A 89 7.31 -15.31 -20.69
CA ILE A 89 6.21 -16.24 -20.38
C ILE A 89 5.41 -16.55 -21.65
N VAL A 90 5.05 -15.54 -22.44
CA VAL A 90 4.30 -15.73 -23.70
C VAL A 90 5.07 -16.61 -24.67
N LEU A 91 6.38 -16.41 -24.82
CA LEU A 91 7.23 -17.23 -25.68
C LEU A 91 7.30 -18.68 -25.19
N MET A 92 7.47 -18.90 -23.89
CA MET A 92 7.46 -20.24 -23.31
C MET A 92 6.13 -20.97 -23.56
N LEU A 93 5.01 -20.29 -23.36
CA LEU A 93 3.68 -20.86 -23.61
C LEU A 93 3.46 -21.19 -25.08
N LYS A 94 3.90 -20.30 -26.00
CA LYS A 94 3.86 -20.56 -27.45
C LYS A 94 4.66 -21.81 -27.81
N ASN A 95 5.88 -21.95 -27.28
CA ASN A 95 6.73 -23.10 -27.56
C ASN A 95 6.13 -24.41 -27.02
N TYR A 96 5.55 -24.37 -25.81
CA TYR A 96 4.85 -25.52 -25.23
C TYR A 96 3.63 -25.93 -26.07
N LEU A 97 2.84 -24.96 -26.52
CA LEU A 97 1.66 -25.19 -27.34
C LEU A 97 2.01 -25.79 -28.72
N GLU A 98 3.11 -25.36 -29.34
CA GLU A 98 3.62 -25.97 -30.57
C GLU A 98 4.08 -27.42 -30.34
N SER A 99 4.75 -27.70 -29.22
CA SER A 99 5.14 -29.05 -28.84
C SER A 99 3.92 -29.98 -28.71
N LEU A 100 2.85 -29.50 -28.06
CA LEU A 100 1.59 -30.25 -27.93
C LEU A 100 0.90 -30.50 -29.29
N LYS A 101 0.90 -29.52 -30.20
CA LYS A 101 0.37 -29.69 -31.56
C LYS A 101 1.10 -30.79 -32.32
N ILE A 102 2.42 -30.86 -32.21
CA ILE A 102 3.24 -31.90 -32.84
C ILE A 102 2.87 -33.28 -32.28
N ILE A 103 2.77 -33.41 -30.96
CA ILE A 103 2.40 -34.67 -30.29
C ILE A 103 1.00 -35.13 -30.72
N SER A 104 0.02 -34.22 -30.73
CA SER A 104 -1.34 -34.51 -31.19
C SER A 104 -1.35 -35.04 -32.63
N ARG A 105 -0.66 -34.36 -33.55
CA ARG A 105 -0.55 -34.81 -34.96
C ARG A 105 0.07 -36.22 -35.08
N ARG A 106 1.12 -36.52 -34.31
CA ARG A 106 1.75 -37.86 -34.31
C ARG A 106 0.80 -38.95 -33.79
N ASN A 107 0.04 -38.66 -32.74
CA ASN A 107 -0.92 -39.62 -32.17
C ASN A 107 -2.12 -39.90 -33.11
N PHE A 108 -2.50 -38.95 -33.97
CA PHE A 108 -3.51 -39.18 -35.00
C PHE A 108 -3.03 -40.10 -36.13
N ILE A 109 -1.74 -40.02 -36.50
CA ILE A 109 -1.15 -40.86 -37.57
C ILE A 109 -0.93 -42.30 -37.07
N ASN A 110 -0.62 -42.49 -35.78
CA ASN A 110 -0.29 -43.80 -35.20
C ASN A 110 -1.49 -44.57 -34.62
N LYS A 111 -2.74 -44.13 -34.82
CA LYS A 111 -3.90 -44.96 -34.45
C LYS A 111 -3.94 -46.19 -35.37
N PRO A 112 -3.81 -47.43 -34.86
CA PRO A 112 -4.00 -48.60 -35.69
C PRO A 112 -5.42 -48.53 -36.25
N PHE A 113 -5.56 -48.62 -37.57
CA PHE A 113 -6.83 -48.92 -38.21
C PHE A 113 -7.28 -50.27 -37.65
N SER A 114 -8.12 -50.26 -36.60
CA SER A 114 -8.86 -51.45 -36.20
C SER A 114 -9.82 -51.78 -37.34
N GLN A 115 -9.36 -52.67 -38.22
CA GLN A 115 -10.19 -53.32 -39.23
C GLN A 115 -11.29 -54.09 -38.49
N LYS A 116 -12.54 -53.66 -38.72
CA LYS A 116 -13.72 -54.49 -38.51
C LYS A 116 -13.98 -55.32 -39.75
#